data_AF-A0A6N9R4A8-F1
#
_entry.id   AF-A0A6N9R4A8-F1
#
_cell.length_a   1.000
_cell.length_b   1.000
_cell.length_c   1.000
_cell.angle_alpha   90.00
_cell.angle_beta   90.00
_cell.angle_gamma   90.00
#
_symmetry.space_group_name_H-M   'P 1'
#
loop_
_entity.id
_entity.type
_entity.pdbx_description
1 polymer ?
#
loop_
_entity_poly.entity_id
_entity_poly.type
_entity_poly.pdbx_seq_one_letter_code
_entity_poly.pdbx_strand_id
1 'polypeptide(L)'
;LRRPRDPAALRFDVLEMRRKMHAGHPNATDRFDLKHDAGGMVDVEFAVQSLVLAHAHDHAELTRNAGNIALLAIAGRLGLVPSDIAAAAADAYRDYRRLQHQIRLTGAAHARVPRQTQTRERAAVDALWRNVFGGPWTAELPSRGRKLAP
;
A
#
# COMPACT_ATOMS: atom_id res chain seq x y z
N LEU A 1 7.19 -3.12 -17.26
CA LEU A 1 6.04 -3.39 -16.36
C LEU A 1 5.23 -4.62 -16.76
N ARG A 2 4.95 -4.82 -18.05
CA ARG A 2 4.04 -5.87 -18.57
C ARG A 2 4.67 -7.27 -18.73
N ARG A 3 5.67 -7.63 -17.95
CA ARG A 3 6.24 -9.00 -18.00
C ARG A 3 5.43 -9.89 -17.06
N PRO A 4 5.06 -11.12 -17.46
CA PRO A 4 4.44 -12.07 -16.53
C PRO A 4 5.31 -12.27 -15.30
N ARG A 5 4.69 -12.37 -14.13
CA ARG A 5 5.36 -12.67 -12.86
C ARG A 5 4.66 -13.84 -12.20
N ASP A 6 5.45 -14.66 -11.51
CA ASP A 6 4.91 -15.61 -10.55
C ASP A 6 4.25 -14.83 -9.38
N PRO A 7 2.93 -14.98 -9.17
CA PRO A 7 2.21 -14.26 -8.12
C PRO A 7 2.76 -14.55 -6.71
N ALA A 8 3.21 -15.78 -6.44
CA ALA A 8 3.72 -16.16 -5.13
C ALA A 8 5.07 -15.50 -4.84
N ALA A 9 5.99 -15.55 -5.81
CA ALA A 9 7.28 -14.87 -5.70
C ALA A 9 7.13 -13.35 -5.58
N LEU A 10 6.26 -12.74 -6.41
CA LEU A 10 5.99 -11.30 -6.34
C LEU A 10 5.44 -10.90 -4.96
N ARG A 11 4.45 -11.62 -4.44
CA ARG A 11 3.87 -11.35 -3.12
C ARG A 11 4.94 -11.45 -2.02
N PHE A 12 5.79 -12.46 -2.07
CA PHE A 12 6.90 -12.60 -1.12
C PHE A 12 7.85 -11.40 -1.18
N ASP A 13 8.36 -11.08 -2.37
CA ASP A 13 9.37 -10.04 -2.56
C ASP A 13 8.84 -8.65 -2.13
N VAL A 14 7.57 -8.34 -2.43
CA VAL A 14 6.92 -7.07 -2.03
C VAL A 14 6.77 -6.98 -0.51
N LEU A 15 6.29 -8.05 0.15
CA LEU A 15 6.14 -8.06 1.61
C LEU A 15 7.50 -7.99 2.32
N GLU A 16 8.51 -8.71 1.82
CA GLU A 16 9.86 -8.68 2.37
C GLU A 16 10.46 -7.26 2.27
N MET A 17 10.36 -6.63 1.10
CA MET A 17 10.84 -5.26 0.87
C MET A 17 10.12 -4.26 1.79
N ARG A 18 8.80 -4.40 1.95
CA ARG A 18 8.03 -3.49 2.80
C ARG A 18 8.45 -3.60 4.27
N ARG A 19 8.71 -4.81 4.76
CA ARG A 19 9.20 -5.05 6.14
C ARG A 19 10.57 -4.43 6.37
N LYS A 20 11.51 -4.63 5.44
CA LYS A 20 12.84 -4.00 5.48
C LYS A 20 12.72 -2.46 5.53
N MET A 21 11.85 -1.88 4.71
CA MET A 21 11.60 -0.43 4.71
C MET A 21 10.98 0.05 6.03
N HIS A 22 10.04 -0.70 6.61
CA HIS A 22 9.45 -0.36 7.90
C HIS A 22 10.50 -0.36 9.02
N ALA A 23 11.34 -1.39 9.07
CA ALA A 23 12.40 -1.52 10.07
C ALA A 23 13.43 -0.37 10.00
N GLY A 24 13.65 0.21 8.82
CA GLY A 24 14.49 1.39 8.63
C GLY A 24 13.86 2.72 9.07
N HIS A 25 12.56 2.73 9.40
CA HIS A 25 11.82 3.93 9.84
C HIS A 25 11.04 3.66 11.12
N PRO A 26 11.70 3.28 12.23
CA PRO A 26 11.01 2.98 13.47
C PRO A 26 10.31 4.22 14.03
N ASN A 27 9.09 4.01 14.55
CA ASN A 27 8.34 5.02 15.29
C ASN A 27 8.15 4.55 16.73
N ALA A 28 8.97 5.08 17.64
CA ALA A 28 8.92 4.76 19.07
C ALA A 28 7.87 5.57 19.85
N THR A 29 7.04 6.37 19.17
CA THR A 29 6.00 7.20 19.80
C THR A 29 4.64 6.52 19.76
N ASP A 30 3.70 6.98 20.59
CA ASP A 30 2.30 6.57 20.57
C ASP A 30 1.51 7.17 19.38
N ARG A 31 2.09 8.17 18.71
CA ARG A 31 1.54 8.82 17.52
C ARG A 31 1.66 7.92 16.29
N PHE A 32 0.81 8.18 15.31
CA PHE A 32 0.83 7.52 14.02
C PHE A 32 1.64 8.32 13.01
N ASP A 33 2.64 7.70 12.39
CA ASP A 33 3.39 8.26 11.26
C ASP A 33 2.61 8.07 9.97
N LEU A 34 2.16 9.17 9.35
CA LEU A 34 1.30 9.14 8.16
C LEU A 34 1.94 8.42 6.97
N LYS A 35 3.27 8.29 6.95
CA LYS A 35 4.00 7.72 5.82
C LYS A 35 4.42 6.28 6.07
N HIS A 36 5.18 6.01 7.12
CA HIS A 36 5.94 4.75 7.26
C HIS A 36 5.29 3.70 8.17
N ASP A 37 4.37 4.11 9.06
CA ASP A 37 3.65 3.16 9.91
C ASP A 37 2.70 2.29 9.10
N ALA A 38 2.34 1.13 9.67
CA ALA A 38 1.31 0.26 9.12
C ALA A 38 -0.04 0.98 9.03
N GLY A 39 -0.68 0.87 7.86
CA GLY A 39 -1.85 1.63 7.47
C GLY A 39 -1.52 3.03 6.91
N GLY A 40 -0.25 3.36 6.69
CA GLY A 40 0.21 4.65 6.17
C GLY A 40 0.31 4.71 4.63
N MET A 41 0.79 5.84 4.11
CA MET A 41 0.92 6.07 2.66
C MET A 41 1.77 5.02 1.94
N VAL A 42 2.84 4.54 2.57
CA VAL A 42 3.72 3.54 1.95
C VAL A 42 2.98 2.21 1.74
N ASP A 43 2.02 1.85 2.59
CA ASP A 43 1.24 0.62 2.40
C ASP A 43 0.35 0.71 1.16
N VAL A 44 -0.24 1.89 0.90
CA VAL A 44 -0.99 2.17 -0.33
C VAL A 44 -0.08 2.09 -1.56
N GLU A 45 1.11 2.67 -1.49
CA GLU A 45 2.10 2.64 -2.57
C GLU A 45 2.51 1.21 -2.92
N PHE A 46 2.77 0.38 -1.91
CA PHE A 46 3.11 -1.03 -2.10
C PHE A 46 1.94 -1.85 -2.66
N ALA A 47 0.72 -1.61 -2.18
CA ALA A 47 -0.47 -2.28 -2.70
C ALA A 47 -0.68 -1.94 -4.19
N VAL A 48 -0.61 -0.66 -4.56
CA VAL A 48 -0.75 -0.20 -5.96
C VAL A 48 0.36 -0.77 -6.84
N GLN A 49 1.62 -0.71 -6.39
CA GLN A 49 2.73 -1.30 -7.14
C GLN A 49 2.55 -2.80 -7.32
N SER A 50 2.10 -3.54 -6.30
CA SER A 50 1.83 -4.97 -6.41
C SER A 50 0.75 -5.25 -7.47
N LEU A 51 -0.36 -4.51 -7.46
CA LEU A 51 -1.43 -4.63 -8.45
C LEU A 51 -0.93 -4.38 -9.87
N VAL A 52 -0.14 -3.31 -10.08
CA VAL A 52 0.46 -3.02 -11.39
C VAL A 52 1.38 -4.15 -11.81
N LEU A 53 2.26 -4.63 -10.93
CA LEU A 53 3.24 -5.66 -11.27
C LEU A 53 2.61 -7.03 -11.53
N ALA A 54 1.48 -7.34 -10.88
CA ALA A 54 0.74 -8.58 -11.05
C ALA A 54 -0.14 -8.57 -12.32
N HIS A 55 -0.77 -7.44 -12.63
CA HIS A 55 -1.88 -7.40 -13.61
C HIS A 55 -1.60 -6.57 -14.87
N ALA A 56 -0.51 -5.81 -14.94
CA ALA A 56 -0.23 -4.96 -16.12
C ALA A 56 0.06 -5.74 -17.42
N HIS A 57 0.37 -7.03 -17.33
CA HIS A 57 0.48 -7.89 -18.51
C HIS A 57 -0.86 -7.91 -19.26
N ASP A 58 -1.94 -8.19 -18.53
CA ASP A 58 -3.31 -8.35 -19.04
C ASP A 58 -4.05 -7.01 -19.14
N HIS A 59 -3.72 -6.05 -18.28
CA HIS A 59 -4.39 -4.74 -18.20
C HIS A 59 -3.40 -3.59 -18.44
N ALA A 60 -3.18 -3.24 -19.71
CA ALA A 60 -2.21 -2.22 -20.09
C ALA A 60 -2.49 -0.83 -19.47
N GLU A 61 -3.76 -0.54 -19.12
CA GLU A 61 -4.16 0.71 -18.47
C GLU A 61 -3.52 0.93 -17.09
N LEU A 62 -3.06 -0.13 -16.41
CA LEU A 62 -2.30 -0.04 -15.16
C LEU A 62 -0.88 0.52 -15.36
N THR A 63 -0.39 0.61 -16.59
CA THR A 63 0.94 1.17 -16.91
C THR A 63 0.91 2.66 -17.23
N ARG A 64 -0.26 3.28 -17.21
CA ARG A 64 -0.38 4.73 -17.39
C ARG A 64 0.45 5.43 -16.31
N ASN A 65 1.22 6.44 -16.71
CA ASN A 65 1.97 7.27 -15.78
C ASN A 65 1.00 8.15 -14.97
N ALA A 66 0.39 7.54 -13.96
CA ALA A 66 -0.67 8.11 -13.14
C ALA A 66 -0.35 7.93 -11.65
N GLY A 67 -0.86 8.81 -10.79
CA GLY A 67 -0.67 8.71 -9.34
C GLY A 67 -1.49 7.58 -8.71
N ASN A 68 -1.15 7.21 -7.47
CA ASN A 68 -1.77 6.09 -6.73
C ASN A 68 -3.30 6.15 -6.69
N ILE A 69 -3.88 7.34 -6.51
CA ILE A 69 -5.34 7.56 -6.51
C ILE A 69 -5.98 7.10 -7.83
N ALA A 70 -5.37 7.48 -8.96
CA ALA A 70 -5.89 7.11 -10.27
C ALA A 70 -5.70 5.62 -10.56
N LEU A 71 -4.57 5.04 -10.14
CA LEU A 71 -4.32 3.60 -10.27
C LEU A 71 -5.26 2.76 -9.40
N LEU A 72 -5.61 3.22 -8.19
CA LEU A 72 -6.64 2.58 -7.36
C LEU A 72 -8.01 2.61 -8.05
N ALA A 73 -8.39 3.74 -8.64
CA ALA A 73 -9.64 3.84 -9.39
C ALA A 73 -9.67 2.91 -10.61
N ILE A 74 -8.53 2.74 -11.30
CA ILE A 74 -8.38 1.76 -12.38
C ILE A 74 -8.55 0.34 -11.82
N ALA A 75 -7.84 -0.02 -10.75
CA ALA A 75 -7.92 -1.35 -10.14
C ALA A 75 -9.35 -1.70 -9.69
N GLY A 76 -10.08 -0.71 -9.14
CA GLY A 76 -11.49 -0.85 -8.77
C GLY A 76 -12.40 -1.15 -9.97
N ARG A 77 -12.25 -0.39 -11.07
CA ARG A 77 -13.03 -0.61 -12.31
C ARG A 77 -12.74 -1.96 -12.98
N LEU A 78 -11.49 -2.43 -12.88
CA LEU A 78 -11.07 -3.72 -13.40
C LEU A 78 -11.47 -4.90 -12.49
N GLY A 79 -12.05 -4.64 -11.32
CA GLY A 79 -12.44 -5.68 -10.36
C GLY A 79 -11.27 -6.36 -9.65
N LEU A 80 -10.06 -5.79 -9.72
CA LEU A 80 -8.86 -6.33 -9.06
C LEU A 80 -8.90 -6.11 -7.55
N VAL A 81 -9.65 -5.08 -7.12
CA VAL A 81 -9.97 -4.77 -5.73
C VAL A 81 -11.43 -4.28 -5.73
N PRO A 82 -12.25 -4.58 -4.70
CA PRO A 82 -13.57 -3.98 -4.57
C PRO A 82 -13.52 -2.46 -4.69
N SER A 83 -14.43 -1.88 -5.48
CA SER A 83 -14.38 -0.45 -5.84
C SER A 83 -14.53 0.48 -4.63
N ASP A 84 -15.30 0.08 -3.63
CA ASP A 84 -15.47 0.78 -2.36
C ASP A 84 -14.19 0.80 -1.53
N ILE A 85 -13.48 -0.33 -1.45
CA ILE A 85 -12.16 -0.42 -0.79
C ILE A 85 -11.14 0.47 -1.52
N ALA A 86 -11.10 0.41 -2.85
CA ALA A 86 -10.20 1.21 -3.65
C ALA A 86 -10.45 2.71 -3.47
N ALA A 87 -11.72 3.14 -3.46
CA ALA A 87 -12.11 4.52 -3.24
C ALA A 87 -11.74 5.00 -1.82
N ALA A 88 -12.07 4.21 -0.78
CA ALA A 88 -11.77 4.55 0.59
C ALA A 88 -10.26 4.68 0.85
N ALA A 89 -9.44 3.79 0.28
CA ALA A 89 -7.99 3.88 0.39
C ALA A 89 -7.41 5.08 -0.40
N ALA A 90 -8.01 5.43 -1.53
CA ALA A 90 -7.61 6.61 -2.30
C ALA A 90 -7.90 7.92 -1.54
N ASP A 91 -9.03 7.98 -0.83
CA ASP A 91 -9.40 9.10 0.03
C ASP A 91 -8.45 9.22 1.24
N ALA A 92 -8.16 8.09 1.91
CA ALA A 92 -7.18 8.03 2.98
C ALA A 92 -5.79 8.52 2.52
N TYR A 93 -5.32 8.07 1.34
CA TYR A 93 -4.05 8.51 0.78
C TYR A 93 -4.04 10.03 0.51
N ARG A 94 -5.13 10.59 -0.01
CA ARG A 94 -5.27 12.03 -0.26
C ARG A 94 -5.18 12.82 1.04
N ASP A 95 -5.86 12.36 2.09
CA ASP A 95 -5.87 12.99 3.40
C ASP A 95 -4.49 12.94 4.06
N TYR A 96 -3.80 11.80 3.98
CA TYR A 96 -2.44 11.67 4.49
C TYR A 96 -1.46 12.60 3.77
N ARG A 97 -1.57 12.74 2.44
CA ARG A 97 -0.75 13.68 1.67
C ARG A 97 -1.01 15.13 2.10
N ARG A 98 -2.27 15.51 2.30
CA ARG A 98 -2.65 16.84 2.80
C ARG A 98 -2.07 17.11 4.18
N LEU A 99 -2.30 16.21 5.14
CA LEU A 99 -1.82 16.35 6.52
C LEU A 99 -0.29 16.35 6.60
N GLN A 100 0.37 15.46 5.85
CA GLN A 100 1.83 15.46 5.77
C GLN A 100 2.37 16.78 5.26
N HIS A 101 1.78 17.32 4.19
CA HIS A 101 2.21 18.61 3.64
C HIS A 101 2.05 19.72 4.67
N GLN A 102 0.88 19.81 5.33
CA GLN A 102 0.61 20.81 6.37
C GLN A 102 1.60 20.73 7.54
N ILE A 103 1.89 19.53 8.05
CA ILE A 103 2.83 19.34 9.16
C ILE A 103 4.26 19.71 8.74
N ARG A 104 4.68 19.41 7.51
CA ARG A 104 6.03 19.77 7.03
C ARG A 104 6.21 21.28 6.87
N LEU A 105 5.16 22.04 6.59
CA LEU A 105 5.22 23.50 6.55
C LEU A 105 5.52 24.11 7.92
N THR A 106 5.29 23.38 9.03
CA THR A 106 5.67 23.85 10.37
C THR A 106 7.13 23.56 10.71
N GLY A 107 7.93 23.03 9.78
CA GLY A 107 9.32 22.63 10.00
C GLY A 107 9.48 21.29 10.73
N ALA A 108 8.39 20.54 10.96
CA ALA A 108 8.47 19.26 11.65
C ALA A 108 9.22 18.20 10.81
N ALA A 109 10.16 17.49 11.45
CA ALA A 109 10.92 16.42 10.81
C ALA A 109 10.06 15.20 10.43
N HIS A 110 8.99 14.95 11.21
CA HIS A 110 8.08 13.82 11.02
C HIS A 110 6.62 14.28 10.97
N ALA A 111 5.85 13.69 10.06
CA ALA A 111 4.42 13.94 9.94
C ALA A 111 3.63 12.94 10.79
N ARG A 112 3.59 13.19 12.10
CA ARG A 112 2.95 12.32 13.09
C ARG A 112 1.71 12.95 13.72
N VAL A 113 0.61 12.21 13.75
CA VAL A 113 -0.69 12.65 14.31
C VAL A 113 -1.14 11.71 15.42
N PRO A 114 -2.05 12.14 16.33
CA PRO A 114 -2.61 11.23 17.32
C PRO A 114 -3.30 10.06 16.62
N ARG A 115 -2.95 8.82 16.97
CA ARG A 115 -3.38 7.61 16.25
C ARG A 115 -4.90 7.49 16.11
N GLN A 116 -5.63 7.93 17.13
CA GLN A 116 -7.10 7.85 17.21
C GLN A 116 -7.77 8.75 16.16
N THR A 117 -7.11 9.84 15.75
CA THR A 117 -7.64 10.77 14.75
C THR A 117 -7.64 10.20 13.33
N GLN A 118 -6.93 9.10 13.08
CA GLN A 118 -6.81 8.47 11.74
C GLN A 118 -7.37 7.05 11.73
N THR A 119 -8.34 6.75 12.59
CA THR A 119 -8.87 5.39 12.75
C THR A 119 -9.53 4.89 11.47
N ARG A 120 -10.33 5.73 10.81
CA ARG A 120 -11.08 5.37 9.59
C ARG A 120 -10.14 5.18 8.40
N GLU A 121 -9.20 6.09 8.22
CA GLU A 121 -8.24 6.09 7.12
C GLU A 121 -7.32 4.87 7.22
N ARG A 122 -6.84 4.57 8.44
CA ARG A 122 -6.02 3.37 8.68
C ARG A 122 -6.80 2.09 8.39
N ALA A 123 -8.06 2.02 8.80
CA ALA A 123 -8.91 0.87 8.50
C ALA A 123 -9.12 0.69 6.98
N ALA A 124 -9.25 1.78 6.21
CA ALA A 124 -9.36 1.72 4.75
C ALA A 124 -8.08 1.20 4.10
N VAL A 125 -6.90 1.66 4.55
CA VAL A 125 -5.61 1.16 4.06
C VAL A 125 -5.39 -0.30 4.46
N ASP A 126 -5.75 -0.68 5.69
CA ASP A 126 -5.69 -2.06 6.17
C ASP A 126 -6.61 -2.98 5.35
N ALA A 127 -7.80 -2.52 4.96
CA ALA A 127 -8.72 -3.27 4.10
C ALA A 127 -8.14 -3.48 2.70
N LEU A 128 -7.57 -2.43 2.10
CA LEU A 128 -6.85 -2.54 0.82
C LEU A 128 -5.69 -3.55 0.94
N TRP A 129 -4.87 -3.42 1.98
CA TRP A 129 -3.73 -4.31 2.22
C TRP A 129 -4.17 -5.77 2.33
N ARG A 130 -5.20 -6.06 3.12
CA ARG A 130 -5.76 -7.41 3.26
C ARG A 130 -6.30 -7.95 1.95
N ASN A 131 -6.94 -7.12 1.14
CA ASN A 131 -7.46 -7.54 -0.16
C ASN A 131 -6.32 -7.91 -1.13
N VAL A 132 -5.27 -7.09 -1.20
CA VAL A 132 -4.13 -7.32 -2.12
C VAL A 132 -3.22 -8.45 -1.65
N PHE A 133 -2.97 -8.56 -0.35
CA PHE A 133 -1.97 -9.49 0.21
C PHE A 133 -2.58 -10.66 0.99
N GLY A 134 -3.90 -10.76 1.13
CA GLY A 134 -4.57 -11.89 1.77
C GLY A 134 -4.40 -11.99 3.28
N GLY A 135 -3.96 -10.93 3.96
CA GLY A 135 -3.75 -10.93 5.41
C GLY A 135 -3.40 -9.55 5.97
N PRO A 136 -3.44 -9.37 7.31
CA PRO A 136 -3.01 -8.12 7.93
C PRO A 136 -1.51 -7.88 7.74
N TRP A 137 -1.09 -6.62 7.87
CA TRP A 137 0.33 -6.24 7.89
C TRP A 137 1.20 -7.10 8.82
N THR A 138 0.64 -7.50 9.97
CA THR A 138 1.31 -8.29 11.00
C THR A 138 1.42 -9.78 10.69
N ALA A 139 0.77 -10.27 9.64
CA ALA A 139 0.84 -11.67 9.25
C ALA A 139 2.27 -12.05 8.86
N GLU A 140 2.72 -13.25 9.23
CA GLU A 140 4.04 -13.80 8.89
C GLU A 140 4.33 -13.73 7.38
N LEU A 141 5.63 -13.63 7.02
CA LEU A 141 5.99 -13.70 5.61
C LEU A 141 5.60 -15.09 5.09
N PRO A 142 4.96 -15.18 3.91
CA PRO A 142 4.75 -16.48 3.29
C PRO A 142 6.11 -17.13 3.03
N SER A 143 6.16 -18.46 2.94
CA SER A 143 7.34 -19.13 2.40
C SER A 143 7.57 -18.64 0.97
N ARG A 144 8.82 -18.32 0.63
CA ARG A 144 9.18 -18.03 -0.77
C ARG A 144 8.92 -19.30 -1.56
N GLY A 145 7.83 -19.34 -2.33
CA GLY A 145 7.43 -20.53 -3.07
C GLY A 145 8.61 -21.08 -3.85
N ARG A 146 8.94 -22.36 -3.63
CA ARG A 146 9.78 -23.10 -4.57
C ARG A 146 9.03 -23.10 -5.90
N LYS A 147 9.71 -22.76 -7.00
CA LYS A 147 9.19 -23.01 -8.36
C LYS A 147 8.60 -24.42 -8.38
N LEU A 148 7.32 -24.56 -8.76
CA LEU A 148 6.86 -25.83 -9.29
C LEU A 148 7.77 -26.11 -10.50
N ALA A 149 8.56 -27.17 -10.37
CA ALA A 149 9.34 -27.75 -11.46
C ALA A 149 8.36 -28.14 -12.61
N PRO A 150 8.82 -28.14 -13.87
CA PRO A 150 7.96 -28.08 -15.05
C PRO A 150 6.93 -29.21 -15.14
#